data_AF-A0A158PCD9-F1
#
_entry.id   AF-A0A158PCD9-F1
#
_cell.length_a   1.000
_cell.length_b   1.000
_cell.length_c   1.000
_cell.angle_alpha   90.00
_cell.angle_beta   90.00
_cell.angle_gamma   90.00
#
_symmetry.space_group_name_H-M   'P 1'
#
loop_
_entity.id
_entity.type
_entity.pdbx_description
1 polymer ?
#
loop_
_entity_poly.entity_id
_entity_poly.type
_entity_poly.pdbx_seq_one_letter_code
_entity_poly.pdbx_strand_id
1 'polypeptide(L)'
;MGTTIKKQQLQQVGTSWVGNNNFENPFETKLTKKERILLKETFQRLDDPKEIVGMIFLDIVYDIEPDMKKVSFIDRVPKAGMLRMPKFGGHISRFTDLSAFQTTNMLGFTENLAGALQLVRKSGRAHARQGYLEANQHNFERNYFEIVMNVFNERFIPFLTGQELPAPGDKDKKKVRFAQTYTSSQITEVWKKFFNLIAVEMADSFEVERTRQRNAQSQKTLAPHQHIEESERRKKRMQVQYYCSLHYTFYLKLRYFKKLTKGLCSSNINLSILIRSNSELSV
;
A
#
# COMPACT_ATOMS: atom_id res chain seq x y z
N MET A 1 -10.34 34.57 37.16
CA MET A 1 -10.26 33.14 36.78
C MET A 1 -11.18 32.92 35.60
N GLY A 2 -10.67 32.40 34.49
CA GLY A 2 -11.47 32.14 33.29
C GLY A 2 -10.58 32.04 32.05
N THR A 3 -9.88 30.93 31.88
CA THR A 3 -9.11 30.62 30.67
C THR A 3 -9.97 29.81 29.71
N THR A 4 -10.35 30.43 28.60
CA THR A 4 -11.07 29.80 27.49
C THR A 4 -10.12 28.88 26.71
N ILE A 5 -10.34 27.57 26.78
CA ILE A 5 -9.63 26.57 25.96
C ILE A 5 -10.14 26.68 24.52
N LYS A 6 -9.30 27.15 23.60
CA LYS A 6 -9.57 27.13 22.16
C LYS A 6 -9.52 25.67 21.67
N LYS A 7 -10.68 25.10 21.33
CA LYS A 7 -10.79 23.86 20.54
C LYS A 7 -10.20 24.12 19.15
N GLN A 8 -8.99 23.64 18.89
CA GLN A 8 -8.40 23.65 17.56
C GLN A 8 -9.08 22.58 16.69
N GLN A 9 -9.72 23.03 15.60
CA GLN A 9 -10.36 22.17 14.62
C GLN A 9 -9.30 21.50 13.74
N LEU A 10 -9.40 20.18 13.61
CA LEU A 10 -8.62 19.37 12.67
C LEU A 10 -9.04 19.73 11.24
N GLN A 11 -8.15 20.31 10.45
CA GLN A 11 -8.43 20.62 9.05
C GLN A 11 -8.00 19.44 8.16
N GLN A 12 -8.98 18.68 7.68
CA GLN A 12 -8.79 17.54 6.79
C GLN A 12 -8.53 18.02 5.35
N VAL A 13 -7.38 17.67 4.77
CA VAL A 13 -7.12 17.81 3.33
C VAL A 13 -7.05 16.42 2.69
N GLY A 14 -8.19 15.95 2.16
CA GLY A 14 -8.30 14.67 1.45
C GLY A 14 -8.28 13.40 2.32
N THR A 15 -7.80 12.27 1.77
CA THR A 15 -7.63 10.96 2.45
C THR A 15 -6.26 10.81 3.12
N SER A 16 -5.48 11.90 3.21
CA SER A 16 -4.14 11.91 3.78
C SER A 16 -4.13 12.77 5.04
N TRP A 17 -3.58 12.23 6.12
CA TRP A 17 -3.10 13.05 7.22
C TRP A 17 -1.78 13.67 6.74
N VAL A 18 -1.82 14.90 6.24
CA VAL A 18 -0.63 15.75 6.26
C VAL A 18 -0.42 16.07 7.73
N GLY A 19 0.61 15.47 8.33
CA GLY A 19 0.86 15.53 9.76
C GLY A 19 0.97 16.97 10.22
N ASN A 20 -0.01 17.42 11.01
CA ASN A 20 0.06 18.68 11.73
C ASN A 20 -0.29 18.48 13.21
N ASN A 21 0.26 17.40 13.76
CA ASN A 21 0.38 17.16 15.20
C ASN A 21 1.74 16.45 15.38
N ASN A 22 2.50 16.87 16.40
CA ASN A 22 3.83 16.41 16.80
C ASN A 22 3.96 14.88 16.97
N PHE A 23 3.85 14.11 15.89
CA PHE A 23 4.18 12.69 15.89
C PHE A 23 5.53 12.55 15.22
N GLU A 24 6.57 12.41 16.04
CA GLU A 24 7.92 12.15 15.57
C GLU A 24 7.92 10.91 14.68
N ASN A 25 8.63 10.97 13.56
CA ASN A 25 8.73 9.84 12.65
C ASN A 25 9.60 8.75 13.29
N PRO A 26 9.07 7.56 13.60
CA PRO A 26 9.85 6.52 14.27
C PRO A 26 11.00 6.01 13.40
N PHE A 27 10.90 6.07 12.08
CA PHE A 27 12.00 5.71 11.17
C PHE A 27 13.15 6.73 11.20
N GLU A 28 12.88 7.94 11.69
CA GLU A 28 13.89 8.98 11.90
C GLU A 28 14.50 8.89 13.31
N THR A 29 13.66 8.69 14.33
CA THR A 29 14.10 8.70 15.72
C THR A 29 14.67 7.37 16.22
N LYS A 30 14.29 6.23 15.61
CA LYS A 30 14.72 4.88 16.04
C LYS A 30 15.72 4.21 15.11
N LEU A 31 15.93 4.74 13.90
CA LEU A 31 16.91 4.24 12.94
C LEU A 31 17.86 5.35 12.53
N THR A 32 19.15 5.14 12.76
CA THR A 32 20.21 6.01 12.24
C THR A 32 20.32 5.88 10.72
N LYS A 33 20.97 6.87 10.09
CA LYS A 33 21.23 6.85 8.63
C LYS A 33 21.98 5.57 8.20
N LYS A 34 22.98 5.14 8.97
CA LYS A 34 23.75 3.91 8.69
C LYS A 34 22.88 2.66 8.75
N GLU A 35 21.97 2.57 9.72
CA GLU A 35 21.03 1.45 9.84
C GLU A 35 20.04 1.42 8.67
N ARG A 36 19.55 2.58 8.22
CA ARG A 36 18.67 2.66 7.03
C ARG A 36 19.37 2.22 5.74
N ILE A 37 20.63 2.62 5.54
CA ILE A 37 21.46 2.16 4.42
C ILE A 37 21.68 0.64 4.52
N LEU A 38 21.97 0.12 5.72
CA LEU A 38 22.11 -1.32 5.94
C LEU A 38 20.86 -2.09 5.49
N LEU A 39 19.66 -1.65 5.87
CA LEU A 39 18.40 -2.29 5.45
C LEU A 39 18.30 -2.38 3.91
N LYS A 40 18.64 -1.29 3.22
CA LYS A 40 18.62 -1.22 1.76
C LYS A 40 19.64 -2.17 1.12
N GLU A 41 20.89 -2.08 1.54
CA GLU A 41 21.97 -2.86 0.95
C GLU A 41 21.79 -4.36 1.20
N THR A 42 21.41 -4.74 2.43
CA THR A 42 21.22 -6.17 2.78
C THR A 42 20.02 -6.76 2.05
N PHE A 43 18.92 -6.00 1.89
CA PHE A 43 17.79 -6.45 1.07
C PHE A 43 18.18 -6.63 -0.42
N GLN A 44 18.98 -5.71 -0.97
CA GLN A 44 19.43 -5.77 -2.37
C GLN A 44 20.36 -6.96 -2.68
N ARG A 45 20.95 -7.59 -1.65
CA ARG A 45 21.79 -8.79 -1.81
C ARG A 45 20.98 -10.07 -2.01
N LEU A 46 19.68 -10.05 -1.70
CA LEU A 46 18.83 -11.23 -1.85
C LEU A 46 18.57 -11.53 -3.32
N ASP A 47 18.83 -12.78 -3.70
CA ASP A 47 18.34 -13.34 -4.95
C ASP A 47 16.87 -13.76 -4.78
N ASP A 48 16.02 -13.29 -5.70
CA ASP A 48 14.57 -13.52 -5.70
C ASP A 48 13.87 -13.36 -4.32
N PRO A 49 13.83 -12.13 -3.76
CA PRO A 49 13.20 -11.89 -2.47
C PRO A 49 11.70 -12.21 -2.46
N LYS A 50 11.04 -12.29 -3.62
CA LYS A 50 9.62 -12.64 -3.70
C LYS A 50 9.39 -14.12 -3.39
N GLU A 51 10.29 -14.99 -3.85
CA GLU A 51 10.25 -16.42 -3.51
C GLU A 51 10.44 -16.64 -2.01
N ILE A 52 11.43 -15.98 -1.40
CA ILE A 52 11.70 -16.05 0.05
C ILE A 52 10.46 -15.60 0.85
N VAL A 53 9.91 -14.43 0.52
CA VAL A 53 8.68 -13.92 1.14
C VAL A 53 7.53 -14.92 0.97
N GLY A 54 7.38 -15.51 -0.21
CA GLY A 54 6.35 -16.51 -0.49
C GLY A 54 6.46 -17.76 0.39
N MET A 55 7.66 -18.30 0.58
CA MET A 55 7.90 -19.43 1.48
C MET A 55 7.52 -19.10 2.93
N ILE A 56 7.91 -17.92 3.40
CA ILE A 56 7.58 -17.46 4.77
C ILE A 56 6.07 -17.32 4.94
N PHE A 57 5.37 -16.73 3.95
CA PHE A 57 3.91 -16.64 4.01
C PHE A 57 3.23 -18.01 3.98
N LEU A 58 3.78 -18.98 3.27
CA LEU A 58 3.28 -20.36 3.30
C LEU A 58 3.41 -20.96 4.71
N ASP A 59 4.56 -20.80 5.35
CA ASP A 59 4.79 -21.27 6.73
C ASP A 59 3.83 -20.58 7.70
N ILE A 60 3.59 -19.27 7.54
CA ILE A 60 2.61 -18.53 8.34
C ILE A 60 1.23 -19.17 8.20
N VAL A 61 0.70 -19.29 6.97
CA VAL A 61 -0.69 -19.76 6.81
C VAL A 61 -0.85 -21.25 7.00
N TYR A 62 0.20 -22.06 6.96
CA TYR A 62 0.10 -23.51 7.21
C TYR A 62 0.37 -23.90 8.65
N ASP A 63 1.44 -23.37 9.22
CA ASP A 63 2.08 -23.96 10.40
C ASP A 63 1.94 -23.04 11.64
N ILE A 64 1.86 -21.72 11.44
CA ILE A 64 1.83 -20.75 12.55
C ILE A 64 0.42 -20.21 12.82
N GLU A 65 -0.25 -19.71 11.79
CA GLU A 65 -1.52 -19.00 11.88
C GLU A 65 -2.49 -19.48 10.78
N PRO A 66 -3.03 -20.70 10.91
CA PRO A 66 -3.88 -21.30 9.88
C PRO A 66 -5.21 -20.57 9.68
N ASP A 67 -5.67 -19.80 10.67
CA ASP A 67 -6.88 -18.99 10.51
C ASP A 67 -6.71 -17.88 9.45
N MET A 68 -5.48 -17.46 9.14
CA MET A 68 -5.22 -16.50 8.07
C MET A 68 -5.52 -17.07 6.66
N LYS A 69 -5.71 -18.39 6.52
CA LYS A 69 -6.21 -18.98 5.27
C LYS A 69 -7.59 -18.42 4.89
N LYS A 70 -8.43 -18.08 5.88
CA LYS A 70 -9.78 -17.50 5.70
C LYS A 70 -9.72 -16.12 5.06
N VAL A 71 -8.70 -15.32 5.41
CA VAL A 71 -8.47 -13.97 4.85
C VAL A 71 -8.20 -14.04 3.35
N SER A 72 -7.43 -15.05 2.93
CA SER A 72 -7.02 -15.25 1.55
C SER A 72 -7.94 -16.17 0.75
N PHE A 73 -8.97 -16.75 1.39
CA PHE A 73 -9.90 -17.73 0.82
C PHE A 73 -9.17 -18.96 0.26
N ILE A 74 -8.17 -19.46 1.00
CA ILE A 74 -7.30 -20.58 0.60
C ILE A 74 -7.46 -21.82 1.50
N ASP A 75 -8.52 -21.89 2.30
CA ASP A 75 -8.73 -22.95 3.31
C ASP A 75 -8.68 -24.37 2.73
N ARG A 76 -9.09 -24.53 1.47
CA ARG A 76 -9.15 -25.82 0.76
C ARG A 76 -8.01 -26.04 -0.24
N VAL A 77 -7.09 -25.07 -0.37
CA VAL A 77 -6.03 -25.11 -1.39
C VAL A 77 -4.80 -25.84 -0.83
N PRO A 78 -4.28 -26.88 -1.50
CA PRO A 78 -3.06 -27.58 -1.04
C PRO A 78 -1.83 -26.66 -1.07
N LYS A 79 -0.80 -26.95 -0.25
CA LYS A 79 0.35 -26.04 0.00
C LYS A 79 1.03 -25.61 -1.30
N ALA A 80 1.26 -26.57 -2.19
CA ALA A 80 1.85 -26.35 -3.50
C ALA A 80 1.04 -25.41 -4.43
N GLY A 81 -0.28 -25.32 -4.25
CA GLY A 81 -1.16 -24.50 -5.07
C GLY A 81 -1.35 -23.07 -4.56
N MET A 82 -1.05 -22.80 -3.28
CA MET A 82 -1.43 -21.54 -2.63
C MET A 82 -0.76 -20.31 -3.26
N LEU A 83 0.50 -20.38 -3.64
CA LEU A 83 1.24 -19.25 -4.25
C LEU A 83 0.63 -18.77 -5.58
N ARG A 84 -0.11 -19.65 -6.28
CA ARG A 84 -0.77 -19.33 -7.55
C ARG A 84 -2.14 -18.68 -7.35
N MET A 85 -2.64 -18.64 -6.11
CA MET A 85 -3.95 -18.05 -5.82
C MET A 85 -3.89 -16.53 -5.94
N PRO A 86 -4.81 -15.87 -6.69
CA PRO A 86 -4.72 -14.44 -6.95
C PRO A 86 -4.67 -13.56 -5.69
N LYS A 87 -5.45 -13.91 -4.65
CA LYS A 87 -5.46 -13.16 -3.39
C LYS A 87 -4.16 -13.36 -2.60
N PHE A 88 -3.74 -14.60 -2.42
CA PHE A 88 -2.55 -14.94 -1.64
C PHE A 88 -1.24 -14.55 -2.34
N GLY A 89 -1.04 -14.98 -3.59
CA GLY A 89 0.11 -14.57 -4.40
C GLY A 89 0.14 -13.06 -4.65
N GLY A 90 -1.02 -12.42 -4.78
CA GLY A 90 -1.14 -10.97 -4.84
C GLY A 90 -0.75 -10.29 -3.53
N HIS A 91 -1.08 -10.88 -2.37
CA HIS A 91 -0.66 -10.37 -1.06
C HIS A 91 0.87 -10.47 -0.88
N ILE A 92 1.46 -11.61 -1.26
CA ILE A 92 2.91 -11.82 -1.27
C ILE A 92 3.60 -10.75 -2.12
N SER A 93 3.14 -10.52 -3.36
CA SER A 93 3.73 -9.50 -4.22
C SER A 93 3.64 -8.11 -3.60
N ARG A 94 2.47 -7.73 -3.08
CA ARG A 94 2.28 -6.43 -2.41
C ARG A 94 3.16 -6.29 -1.18
N PHE A 95 3.36 -7.36 -0.41
CA PHE A 95 4.23 -7.35 0.76
C PHE A 95 5.70 -7.21 0.37
N THR A 96 6.17 -7.95 -0.63
CA THR A 96 7.54 -7.79 -1.16
C THR A 96 7.78 -6.36 -1.65
N ASP A 97 6.82 -5.80 -2.39
CA ASP A 97 6.89 -4.43 -2.91
C ASP A 97 6.88 -3.40 -1.77
N LEU A 98 5.97 -3.56 -0.80
CA LEU A 98 5.77 -2.65 0.33
C LEU A 98 6.96 -2.66 1.30
N SER A 99 7.16 -3.79 1.98
CA SER A 99 8.00 -3.92 3.16
C SER A 99 9.47 -3.89 2.78
N ALA A 100 9.78 -4.55 1.66
CA ALA A 100 11.13 -4.96 1.38
C ALA A 100 11.76 -4.08 0.29
N PHE A 101 11.03 -3.73 -0.77
CA PHE A 101 11.57 -2.89 -1.84
C PHE A 101 11.33 -1.38 -1.65
N GLN A 102 10.07 -0.93 -1.52
CA GLN A 102 9.76 0.51 -1.50
C GLN A 102 10.17 1.16 -0.20
N THR A 103 9.89 0.53 0.94
CA THR A 103 10.20 1.11 2.26
C THR A 103 11.71 1.19 2.48
N THR A 104 12.47 0.12 2.24
CA THR A 104 13.94 0.16 2.37
C THR A 104 14.58 1.13 1.38
N ASN A 105 14.02 1.29 0.17
CA ASN A 105 14.49 2.28 -0.80
C ASN A 105 14.24 3.72 -0.33
N MET A 106 13.07 4.00 0.22
CA MET A 106 12.76 5.31 0.77
C MET A 106 13.63 5.63 2.00
N LEU A 107 13.93 4.63 2.83
CA LEU A 107 14.74 4.81 4.03
C LEU A 107 16.23 4.96 3.73
N GLY A 108 16.80 4.04 2.94
CA GLY A 108 18.25 3.91 2.77
C GLY A 108 18.81 4.44 1.45
N PHE A 109 17.97 4.89 0.52
CA PHE A 109 18.42 5.48 -0.75
C PHE A 109 17.91 6.90 -0.95
N THR A 110 16.60 7.12 -0.98
CA THR A 110 16.06 8.47 -1.23
C THR A 110 15.91 9.34 0.02
N GLU A 111 16.11 8.76 1.21
CA GLU A 111 15.93 9.42 2.52
C GLU A 111 14.53 10.06 2.68
N ASN A 112 13.53 9.54 1.96
CA ASN A 112 12.14 9.97 2.07
C ASN A 112 11.45 9.30 3.27
N LEU A 113 11.89 9.68 4.49
CA LEU A 113 11.39 9.09 5.74
C LEU A 113 9.90 9.33 5.94
N ALA A 114 9.40 10.50 5.56
CA ALA A 114 7.97 10.82 5.63
C ALA A 114 7.15 9.93 4.70
N GLY A 115 7.63 9.71 3.46
CA GLY A 115 7.00 8.80 2.51
C GLY A 115 6.99 7.35 3.00
N ALA A 116 8.08 6.89 3.62
CA ALA A 116 8.14 5.56 4.24
C ALA A 116 7.07 5.39 5.33
N LEU A 117 6.96 6.34 6.26
CA LEU A 117 5.94 6.32 7.30
C LEU A 117 4.52 6.37 6.72
N GLN A 118 4.27 7.23 5.74
CA GLN A 118 2.98 7.34 5.08
C GLN A 118 2.59 6.03 4.39
N LEU A 119 3.54 5.35 3.75
CA LEU A 119 3.30 4.07 3.07
C LEU A 119 2.90 2.99 4.08
N VAL A 120 3.65 2.82 5.17
CA VAL A 120 3.36 1.84 6.23
C VAL A 120 1.99 2.11 6.86
N ARG A 121 1.72 3.35 7.25
CA ARG A 121 0.43 3.73 7.84
C ARG A 121 -0.73 3.58 6.85
N LYS A 122 -0.50 3.88 5.57
CA LYS A 122 -1.53 3.68 4.52
C LYS A 122 -1.89 2.20 4.40
N SER A 123 -0.91 1.31 4.52
CA SER A 123 -1.14 -0.12 4.50
C SER A 123 -1.91 -0.60 5.73
N GLY A 124 -1.55 -0.16 6.94
CA GLY A 124 -2.33 -0.48 8.15
C GLY A 124 -3.79 -0.05 8.03
N ARG A 125 -4.06 1.19 7.59
CA ARG A 125 -5.42 1.68 7.31
C ARG A 125 -6.16 0.84 6.25
N ALA A 126 -5.47 0.39 5.20
CA ALA A 126 -6.09 -0.43 4.16
C ALA A 126 -6.56 -1.80 4.69
N HIS A 127 -5.86 -2.34 5.70
CA HIS A 127 -6.22 -3.61 6.33
C HIS A 127 -7.47 -3.48 7.22
N ALA A 128 -7.84 -2.29 7.69
CA ALA A 128 -9.08 -2.07 8.45
C ALA A 128 -10.35 -2.43 7.65
N ARG A 129 -10.26 -2.50 6.32
CA ARG A 129 -11.37 -2.93 5.44
C ARG A 129 -11.47 -4.45 5.28
N GLN A 130 -10.52 -5.21 5.82
CA GLN A 130 -10.57 -6.67 5.80
C GLN A 130 -11.45 -7.13 6.97
N GLY A 131 -12.66 -7.60 6.69
CA GLY A 131 -13.63 -7.95 7.74
C GLY A 131 -13.11 -8.96 8.78
N TYR A 132 -12.25 -9.89 8.36
CA TYR A 132 -11.59 -10.80 9.30
C TYR A 132 -10.69 -10.05 10.30
N LEU A 133 -9.84 -9.15 9.82
CA LEU A 133 -8.97 -8.36 10.71
C LEU A 133 -9.79 -7.36 11.52
N GLU A 134 -10.81 -6.75 10.94
CA GLU A 134 -11.71 -5.83 11.66
C GLU A 134 -12.30 -6.48 12.92
N ALA A 135 -12.72 -7.74 12.80
CA ALA A 135 -13.31 -8.52 13.87
C ALA A 135 -12.29 -9.11 14.86
N ASN A 136 -11.10 -9.51 14.39
CA ASN A 136 -10.18 -10.34 15.19
C ASN A 136 -8.85 -9.65 15.57
N GLN A 137 -8.48 -8.53 14.95
CA GLN A 137 -7.25 -7.80 15.29
C GLN A 137 -7.41 -7.13 16.66
N HIS A 138 -6.51 -7.46 17.59
CA HIS A 138 -6.50 -6.86 18.93
C HIS A 138 -5.08 -6.77 19.49
N ASN A 139 -4.67 -5.59 19.94
CA ASN A 139 -3.28 -5.34 20.37
C ASN A 139 -2.86 -6.14 21.62
N PHE A 140 -3.81 -6.56 22.45
CA PHE A 140 -3.52 -7.28 23.70
C PHE A 140 -3.82 -8.78 23.65
N GLU A 141 -4.50 -9.25 22.59
CA GLU A 141 -4.89 -10.66 22.47
C GLU A 141 -4.22 -11.29 21.27
N ARG A 142 -4.50 -10.77 20.07
CA ARG A 142 -3.97 -11.30 18.82
C ARG A 142 -3.70 -10.19 17.83
N ASN A 143 -2.44 -9.78 17.76
CA ASN A 143 -1.95 -8.81 16.79
C ASN A 143 -1.39 -9.55 15.57
N TYR A 144 -2.18 -9.64 14.49
CA TYR A 144 -1.77 -10.35 13.27
C TYR A 144 -0.58 -9.70 12.57
N PHE A 145 -0.40 -8.38 12.69
CA PHE A 145 0.78 -7.71 12.15
C PHE A 145 2.05 -8.15 12.90
N GLU A 146 1.97 -8.23 14.22
CA GLU A 146 3.08 -8.70 15.05
C GLU A 146 3.40 -10.17 14.79
N ILE A 147 2.38 -11.05 14.70
CA ILE A 147 2.56 -12.47 14.35
C ILE A 147 3.33 -12.61 13.05
N VAL A 148 2.90 -11.91 11.98
CA VAL A 148 3.59 -11.92 10.70
C VAL A 148 5.04 -11.44 10.87
N MET A 149 5.25 -10.27 11.48
CA MET A 149 6.60 -9.70 11.63
C MET A 149 7.53 -10.55 12.50
N ASN A 150 7.01 -11.29 13.48
CA ASN A 150 7.79 -12.23 14.29
C ASN A 150 8.28 -13.42 13.47
N VAL A 151 7.42 -13.99 12.61
CA VAL A 151 7.87 -15.06 11.70
C VAL A 151 8.89 -14.53 10.69
N PHE A 152 8.73 -13.29 10.20
CA PHE A 152 9.77 -12.64 9.38
C PHE A 152 11.09 -12.44 10.14
N ASN A 153 11.05 -12.10 11.42
CA ASN A 153 12.27 -12.02 12.24
C ASN A 153 13.01 -13.36 12.31
N GLU A 154 12.27 -14.47 12.45
CA GLU A 154 12.84 -15.81 12.58
C GLU A 154 13.31 -16.40 11.24
N ARG A 155 12.55 -16.15 10.16
CA ARG A 155 12.73 -16.86 8.88
C ARG A 155 13.35 -15.99 7.79
N PHE A 156 13.23 -14.66 7.84
CA PHE A 156 13.76 -13.78 6.79
C PHE A 156 15.19 -13.31 7.10
N ILE A 157 15.48 -13.02 8.36
CA ILE A 157 16.80 -12.52 8.80
C ILE A 157 17.94 -13.50 8.47
N PRO A 158 17.79 -14.84 8.61
CA PRO A 158 18.83 -15.78 8.20
C PRO A 158 19.25 -15.69 6.73
N PHE A 159 18.34 -15.35 5.81
CA PHE A 159 18.70 -15.09 4.41
C PHE A 159 19.52 -13.80 4.25
N LEU A 160 19.20 -12.75 5.03
CA LEU A 160 19.91 -11.47 4.99
C LEU A 160 21.33 -11.55 5.56
N THR A 161 21.56 -12.45 6.52
CA THR A 161 22.89 -12.70 7.10
C THR A 161 23.72 -13.68 6.27
N GLY A 162 23.10 -14.36 5.30
CA GLY A 162 23.73 -15.42 4.49
C GLY A 162 23.86 -16.75 5.20
N GLN A 163 23.09 -16.97 6.28
CA GLN A 163 23.02 -18.24 7.00
C GLN A 163 22.11 -19.26 6.30
N GLU A 164 21.02 -18.81 5.70
CA GLU A 164 20.17 -19.63 4.83
C GLU A 164 20.47 -19.32 3.35
N LEU A 165 20.81 -20.37 2.59
CA LEU A 165 20.92 -20.29 1.13
C LEU A 165 19.55 -20.65 0.52
N PRO A 166 19.09 -19.97 -0.54
CA PRO A 166 17.96 -20.47 -1.32
C PRO A 166 18.28 -21.89 -1.80
N ALA A 167 17.29 -22.79 -1.76
CA ALA A 167 17.46 -24.20 -2.07
C ALA A 167 18.22 -24.41 -3.40
N PRO A 168 19.07 -25.46 -3.51
CA PRO A 168 19.97 -25.62 -4.63
C PRO A 168 19.18 -26.01 -5.89
N GLY A 169 18.76 -25.00 -6.65
CA GLY A 169 18.25 -25.12 -8.00
C GLY A 169 19.12 -24.30 -8.93
N ASP A 170 20.10 -24.96 -9.56
CA ASP A 170 20.89 -24.53 -10.72
C ASP A 170 20.98 -23.02 -10.97
N LYS A 171 22.00 -22.40 -10.38
CA LYS A 171 22.69 -21.25 -10.96
C LYS A 171 24.05 -21.10 -10.30
N ASP A 172 25.06 -21.65 -10.97
CA ASP A 172 26.45 -21.20 -10.88
C ASP A 172 26.52 -19.71 -11.27
N LYS A 173 26.14 -18.83 -10.36
CA LYS A 173 26.39 -17.40 -10.48
C LYS A 173 27.54 -17.06 -9.56
N LYS A 174 28.66 -16.68 -10.20
CA LYS A 174 29.86 -16.10 -9.62
C LYS A 174 29.57 -15.47 -8.26
N LYS A 175 30.14 -16.08 -7.20
CA LYS A 175 30.24 -15.48 -5.86
C LYS A 175 31.02 -14.17 -5.99
N VAL A 176 30.33 -13.07 -6.30
CA VAL A 176 30.83 -11.74 -5.96
C VAL A 176 30.63 -11.64 -4.47
N ARG A 177 31.64 -12.12 -3.72
CA ARG A 177 31.79 -11.85 -2.30
C ARG A 177 32.01 -10.35 -2.18
N PHE A 178 30.93 -9.58 -2.15
CA PHE A 178 31.01 -8.23 -1.62
C PHE A 178 31.61 -8.36 -0.22
N ALA A 179 32.70 -7.62 0.04
CA ALA A 179 33.28 -7.55 1.38
C ALA A 179 32.13 -7.23 2.36
N GLN A 180 31.82 -8.16 3.25
CA GLN A 180 30.66 -8.07 4.11
C GLN A 180 30.94 -7.00 5.17
N THR A 181 30.52 -5.77 4.88
CA THR A 181 30.76 -4.57 5.71
C THR A 181 29.98 -4.59 7.03
N TYR A 182 28.97 -5.45 7.15
CA TYR A 182 28.09 -5.56 8.30
C TYR A 182 28.21 -6.94 8.94
N THR A 183 28.31 -6.97 10.26
CA THR A 183 28.27 -8.22 11.04
C THR A 183 26.85 -8.79 11.08
N SER A 184 26.70 -10.11 11.25
CA SER A 184 25.39 -10.76 11.37
C SER A 184 24.55 -10.22 12.54
N SER A 185 25.19 -9.79 13.64
CA SER A 185 24.51 -9.14 14.76
C SER A 185 23.89 -7.81 14.35
N GLN A 186 24.66 -6.96 13.66
CA GLN A 186 24.16 -5.67 13.16
C GLN A 186 22.97 -5.85 12.23
N ILE A 187 23.05 -6.80 11.29
CA ILE A 187 21.95 -7.11 10.39
C ILE A 187 20.71 -7.55 11.19
N THR A 188 20.89 -8.50 12.11
CA THR A 188 19.80 -9.04 12.91
C THR A 188 19.10 -7.97 13.76
N GLU A 189 19.86 -7.17 14.50
CA GLU A 189 19.31 -6.12 15.37
C GLU A 189 18.55 -5.05 14.57
N VAL A 190 19.12 -4.59 13.46
CA VAL A 190 18.51 -3.54 12.64
C VAL A 190 17.24 -4.02 11.96
N TRP A 191 17.23 -5.23 11.42
CA TRP A 191 16.03 -5.81 10.81
C TRP A 191 14.93 -6.08 11.84
N LYS A 192 15.27 -6.55 13.04
CA LYS A 192 14.30 -6.71 14.14
C LYS A 192 13.68 -5.37 14.53
N LYS A 193 14.48 -4.31 14.69
CA LYS A 193 13.97 -2.95 14.93
C LYS A 193 13.01 -2.54 13.82
N PHE A 194 13.41 -2.71 12.56
CA PHE A 194 12.61 -2.32 11.40
C PHE A 194 11.26 -3.04 11.34
N PHE A 195 11.23 -4.37 11.46
CA PHE A 195 9.99 -5.13 11.44
C PHE A 195 9.07 -4.80 12.62
N ASN A 196 9.64 -4.56 13.82
CA ASN A 196 8.87 -4.08 14.96
C ASN A 196 8.22 -2.71 14.70
N LEU A 197 8.96 -1.76 14.09
CA LEU A 197 8.40 -0.47 13.71
C LEU A 197 7.27 -0.59 12.70
N ILE A 198 7.39 -1.50 11.72
CA ILE A 198 6.30 -1.78 10.78
C ILE A 198 5.08 -2.32 11.52
N ALA A 199 5.24 -3.32 12.40
CA ALA A 199 4.13 -3.91 13.14
C ALA A 199 3.37 -2.87 13.95
N VAL A 200 4.08 -2.04 14.72
CA VAL A 200 3.50 -0.98 15.56
C VAL A 200 2.75 0.05 14.71
N GLU A 201 3.40 0.59 13.67
CA GLU A 201 2.80 1.64 12.85
C GLU A 201 1.60 1.14 12.01
N MET A 202 1.63 -0.13 11.59
CA MET A 202 0.48 -0.77 10.96
C MET A 202 -0.67 -0.99 11.93
N ALA A 203 -0.39 -1.48 13.14
CA ALA A 203 -1.40 -1.72 14.17
C ALA A 203 -2.08 -0.42 14.63
N ASP A 204 -1.30 0.63 14.92
CA ASP A 204 -1.83 1.92 15.36
C ASP A 204 -2.70 2.57 14.28
N SER A 205 -2.21 2.59 13.03
CA SER A 205 -2.96 3.17 11.92
C SER A 205 -4.20 2.35 11.55
N PHE A 206 -4.15 1.02 11.72
CA PHE A 206 -5.31 0.15 11.61
C PHE A 206 -6.37 0.53 12.67
N GLU A 207 -5.98 0.68 13.93
CA GLU A 207 -6.92 0.92 15.02
C GLU A 207 -7.64 2.26 14.88
N VAL A 208 -6.89 3.31 14.51
CA VAL A 208 -7.43 4.63 14.24
C VAL A 208 -8.47 4.58 13.11
N GLU A 209 -8.16 3.86 12.03
CA GLU A 209 -9.08 3.76 10.89
C GLU A 209 -10.30 2.88 11.19
N ARG A 210 -10.12 1.78 11.94
CA ARG A 210 -11.23 0.93 12.41
C ARG A 210 -12.21 1.73 13.27
N THR A 211 -11.70 2.47 14.25
CA THR A 211 -12.51 3.33 15.12
C THR A 211 -13.24 4.40 14.32
N ARG A 212 -12.55 5.03 13.35
CA ARG A 212 -13.17 6.01 12.45
C ARG A 212 -14.32 5.42 11.64
N GLN A 213 -14.14 4.22 11.08
CA GLN A 213 -15.17 3.55 10.29
C GLN A 213 -16.40 3.18 11.13
N ARG A 214 -16.18 2.65 12.34
CA ARG A 214 -17.26 2.38 13.30
C ARG A 214 -18.03 3.65 13.67
N ASN A 215 -17.33 4.74 13.99
CA ASN A 215 -17.97 6.02 14.32
C ASN A 215 -18.79 6.58 13.15
N ALA A 216 -18.27 6.49 11.93
CA ALA A 216 -19.00 6.90 10.73
C ALA A 216 -20.26 6.04 10.50
N GLN A 217 -20.20 4.74 10.77
CA GLN A 217 -21.35 3.85 10.66
C GLN A 217 -22.41 4.13 11.73
N SER A 218 -21.98 4.40 12.97
CA SER A 218 -22.88 4.82 14.05
C SER A 218 -23.57 6.15 13.72
N GLN A 219 -22.85 7.12 13.17
CA GLN A 219 -23.43 8.41 12.76
C GLN A 219 -24.48 8.24 11.66
N LYS A 220 -24.25 7.37 10.67
CA LYS A 220 -25.27 7.05 9.64
C LYS A 220 -26.53 6.43 10.23
N THR A 221 -26.38 5.65 11.29
CA THR A 221 -27.51 5.00 11.98
C THR A 221 -28.32 6.01 12.79
N LEU A 222 -27.64 6.95 13.45
CA LEU A 222 -28.26 7.97 14.30
C LEU A 222 -28.93 9.10 13.49
N ALA A 223 -28.39 9.45 12.31
CA ALA A 223 -28.92 10.51 11.46
C ALA A 223 -28.94 10.09 9.96
N PRO A 224 -29.73 9.09 9.58
CA PRO A 224 -29.72 8.53 8.22
C PRO A 224 -30.13 9.56 7.16
N HIS A 225 -31.03 10.49 7.49
CA HIS A 225 -31.49 11.56 6.60
C HIS A 225 -30.34 12.49 6.16
N GLN A 226 -29.41 12.83 7.05
CA GLN A 226 -28.25 13.67 6.72
C GLN A 226 -27.34 13.01 5.68
N HIS A 227 -27.13 11.69 5.79
CA HIS A 227 -26.31 10.94 4.85
C HIS A 227 -26.99 10.76 3.48
N ILE A 228 -28.32 10.61 3.45
CA ILE A 228 -29.08 10.55 2.19
C ILE A 228 -28.99 11.90 1.45
N GLU A 229 -29.21 13.02 2.16
CA GLU A 229 -29.09 14.36 1.58
C GLU A 229 -27.67 14.64 1.07
N GLU A 230 -26.64 14.24 1.81
CA GLU A 230 -25.26 14.43 1.42
C GLU A 230 -24.86 13.55 0.23
N SER A 231 -25.36 12.31 0.17
CA SER A 231 -25.21 11.42 -0.99
C SER A 231 -25.84 12.02 -2.25
N GLU A 232 -27.07 12.53 -2.15
CA GLU A 232 -27.76 13.19 -3.26
C GLU A 232 -27.05 14.47 -3.70
N ARG A 233 -26.55 15.30 -2.76
CA ARG A 233 -25.71 16.46 -3.08
C ARG A 233 -24.42 16.05 -3.79
N ARG A 234 -23.78 14.94 -3.38
CA ARG A 234 -22.55 14.43 -4.00
C ARG A 234 -22.81 13.88 -5.41
N LYS A 235 -23.91 13.15 -5.63
CA LYS A 235 -24.34 12.69 -6.96
C LYS A 235 -24.55 13.88 -7.90
N LYS A 236 -25.28 14.92 -7.45
CA LYS A 236 -25.48 16.15 -8.22
C LYS A 236 -24.16 16.83 -8.58
N ARG A 237 -23.20 16.91 -7.66
CA ARG A 237 -21.85 17.47 -7.94
C ARG A 237 -21.08 16.65 -8.97
N MET A 238 -21.07 15.31 -8.86
CA MET A 238 -20.40 14.44 -9.84
C MET A 238 -21.06 14.52 -11.21
N GLN A 239 -22.39 14.59 -11.25
CA GLN A 239 -23.15 14.76 -12.48
C GLN A 239 -22.80 16.10 -13.16
N VAL A 240 -22.77 17.20 -12.42
CA VAL A 240 -22.33 18.50 -12.93
C VAL A 240 -20.89 18.45 -13.45
N GLN A 241 -19.97 17.82 -12.72
CA GLN A 241 -18.58 17.66 -13.15
C GLN A 241 -18.47 16.84 -14.45
N TYR A 242 -19.24 15.77 -14.56
CA TYR A 242 -19.30 14.93 -15.76
C TYR A 242 -19.86 15.69 -16.96
N TYR A 243 -20.96 16.44 -16.79
CA TYR A 243 -21.51 17.31 -17.84
C TYR A 243 -20.54 18.41 -18.25
N CYS A 244 -19.85 19.06 -17.30
CA CYS A 244 -18.81 20.04 -17.62
C CYS A 244 -17.65 19.42 -18.40
N SER A 245 -17.21 18.21 -18.04
CA SER A 245 -16.14 17.49 -18.74
C SER A 245 -16.55 17.09 -20.16
N LEU A 246 -17.78 16.59 -20.34
CA LEU A 246 -18.36 16.29 -21.65
C LEU A 246 -18.50 17.55 -22.52
N HIS A 247 -18.99 18.65 -21.93
CA HIS A 247 -19.15 19.91 -22.67
C HIS A 247 -17.79 20.50 -23.07
N TYR A 248 -16.78 20.40 -22.21
CA TYR A 248 -15.42 20.84 -22.51
C TYR A 248 -14.77 19.99 -23.63
N THR A 249 -14.91 18.67 -23.58
CA THR A 249 -14.41 17.78 -24.65
C THR A 249 -15.15 17.99 -25.97
N PHE A 250 -16.46 18.23 -25.93
CA PHE A 250 -17.24 18.61 -27.11
C PHE A 250 -16.78 19.94 -27.70
N TYR A 251 -16.56 20.96 -26.87
CA TYR A 251 -16.06 22.27 -27.29
C TYR A 251 -14.65 22.17 -27.93
N LEU A 252 -13.75 21.36 -27.36
CA LEU A 252 -12.44 21.11 -27.95
C LEU A 252 -12.53 20.40 -29.31
N LYS A 253 -13.41 19.40 -29.47
CA LYS A 253 -13.65 18.75 -30.76
C LYS A 253 -14.19 19.75 -31.80
N LEU A 254 -15.14 20.60 -31.43
CA LEU A 254 -15.68 21.66 -32.30
C LEU A 254 -14.61 22.68 -32.70
N ARG A 255 -13.74 23.08 -31.76
CA ARG A 255 -12.64 24.01 -32.04
C ARG A 255 -11.60 23.38 -32.97
N TYR A 256 -11.29 22.09 -32.78
CA TYR A 256 -10.41 21.33 -33.65
C TYR A 256 -11.01 21.19 -35.06
N PHE A 257 -12.30 20.87 -35.16
CA PHE A 257 -13.03 20.80 -36.42
C PHE A 257 -13.05 22.15 -37.16
N LYS A 258 -13.34 23.26 -36.46
CA LYS A 258 -13.25 24.61 -37.03
C LYS A 258 -11.84 24.97 -37.50
N LYS A 259 -10.79 24.46 -36.86
CA LYS A 259 -9.40 24.69 -37.26
C LYS A 259 -9.05 23.87 -38.51
N LEU A 260 -9.54 22.62 -38.59
CA LEU A 260 -9.41 21.77 -39.78
C LEU A 260 -10.16 22.35 -40.99
N THR A 261 -11.39 22.82 -40.83
CA THR A 261 -12.16 23.41 -41.93
C THR A 261 -11.56 24.74 -42.41
N LYS A 262 -10.99 25.55 -41.52
CA LYS A 262 -10.22 26.74 -41.92
C LYS A 262 -8.90 26.39 -42.64
N GLY A 263 -8.29 25.25 -42.36
CA GLY A 263 -7.13 24.74 -43.11
C GLY A 263 -7.50 24.12 -44.47
N LEU A 264 -8.69 23.53 -44.58
CA LEU A 264 -9.22 22.92 -45.81
C LEU A 264 -9.80 23.95 -46.78
N CYS A 265 -10.20 25.15 -46.34
CA CYS A 265 -10.52 26.25 -47.28
C CYS A 265 -9.32 26.74 -48.09
N SER A 266 -8.09 26.32 -47.75
CA SER A 266 -6.86 26.62 -48.51
C SER A 266 -6.41 25.47 -49.41
N SER A 267 -7.10 24.33 -49.41
CA SER A 267 -6.72 23.16 -50.21
C SER A 267 -7.95 22.36 -50.63
N ASN A 268 -8.23 22.33 -51.94
CA ASN A 268 -9.28 21.52 -52.57
C ASN A 268 -9.10 20.03 -52.23
N ILE A 269 -9.78 19.55 -51.18
CA ILE A 269 -9.88 18.12 -50.89
C ILE A 269 -11.34 17.76 -50.61
N ASN A 270 -11.79 16.75 -51.36
CA ASN A 270 -13.15 16.23 -51.46
C ASN A 270 -13.70 15.77 -50.09
N LEU A 271 -14.81 16.35 -49.67
CA LEU A 271 -15.40 16.24 -48.32
C LEU A 271 -16.26 14.97 -48.11
N SER A 272 -16.02 13.90 -48.87
CA SER A 272 -16.90 12.70 -48.87
C SER A 272 -16.44 11.55 -47.95
N ILE A 273 -15.27 11.64 -47.32
CA ILE A 273 -14.70 10.52 -46.54
C ILE A 273 -14.90 10.67 -45.01
N LEU A 274 -15.21 11.86 -44.49
CA LEU A 274 -15.15 12.09 -43.03
C LEU A 274 -16.47 11.85 -42.26
N ILE A 275 -17.58 11.53 -42.93
CA ILE A 275 -18.89 11.38 -42.25
C ILE A 275 -19.19 9.93 -41.82
N ARG A 276 -18.46 8.94 -42.34
CA ARG A 276 -18.82 7.51 -42.16
C ARG A 276 -18.33 6.81 -40.89
N SER A 277 -17.50 7.45 -40.05
CA SER A 277 -16.87 6.76 -38.91
C SER A 277 -17.39 7.17 -37.52
N ASN A 278 -18.46 7.97 -37.42
CA ASN A 278 -19.02 8.41 -36.13
C ASN A 278 -20.37 7.77 -35.76
N SER A 279 -20.86 6.79 -36.53
CA SER A 279 -22.16 6.12 -36.28
C SER A 279 -22.06 4.76 -35.57
N GLU A 280 -20.87 4.28 -35.19
CA GLU A 280 -20.69 2.95 -34.58
C GLU A 280 -20.28 2.97 -33.09
N LEU A 281 -20.57 4.06 -32.37
CA LEU A 281 -20.37 4.13 -30.91
C LEU A 281 -21.68 4.51 -30.20
N SER A 282 -22.69 3.65 -30.34
CA SER A 282 -23.86 3.62 -29.45
C SER A 282 -24.62 2.29 -29.58
N VAL A 283 -24.16 1.24 -28.89
CA VAL A 283 -24.97 0.21 -28.23
C VAL A 283 -24.21 -0.25 -26.98
#